data_AF-E3FGP3-F1
#
_entry.id   AF-E3FGP3-F1
#
_cell.length_a   1.000
_cell.length_b   1.000
_cell.length_c   1.000
_cell.angle_alpha   90.00
_cell.angle_beta   90.00
_cell.angle_gamma   90.00
#
_symmetry.space_group_name_H-M   'P 1'
#
loop_
_entity.id
_entity.type
_entity.pdbx_description
1 polymer ?
#
loop_
_entity_poly.entity_id
_entity_poly.type
_entity_poly.pdbx_seq_one_letter_code
_entity_poly.pdbx_strand_id
1 'polypeptide(L)'
;MIRSFSKFLPALALSTGLAAPTALACTSLLVTKGASTDGSTFITYSADAHELYGELYYTPARRNAAGAMRDIIEWDTGKALGRIPEAPVTYSVVGNMNEHQLTISESTFTGRKELEGPSGIIDYGSLIYIALERAKTAREAIQVMTSLTAEHGYASTGESFSIADPKEAWILEMIGKGEGQKGSIWVARRLPDGYLSAHANQARIRQFPLKDPENTLYAPDVISFAREKGWFTGTDKDFSFADTYHPLDFEGARFAEARVWSIFRRAVPSLGLGVEYVNGSDPSKRLPLWVKLERKVSVQDVMALMRDHFEGTELDMTKDVGAGPYAVPYRWRPMTWDVDGKKYVHERAISTQQTGFSFVAQMRSWMPSPVGGVLWFGVDDTYTTVYTPMYAGIRRAPKNFAQGVASRGQFSWDSSFWVFNWVSNQAYSRWSDMIVDVRKTQGELEGQFLADQADIEKAALELYKTTPEQARSYLTDYSLQQGEKVHARWRRLGEQLLVKYIDGNVRDETGKVNHPRYPDSWYRHIAQDAGARLAIPAEKTPEPKPAPAPTPPVAEQKPTVAPPQ
;
A
#
# COMPACT_ATOMS: atom_id res chain seq x y z
N MET A 1 -74.64 1.74 -10.10
CA MET A 1 -73.59 1.42 -9.10
C MET A 1 -72.34 1.00 -9.86
N ILE A 2 -71.52 1.94 -10.32
CA ILE A 2 -70.27 2.37 -9.68
C ILE A 2 -69.42 1.19 -9.21
N ARG A 3 -68.38 0.85 -9.98
CA ARG A 3 -67.00 0.76 -9.47
C ARG A 3 -65.98 0.72 -10.61
N SER A 4 -65.01 1.62 -10.44
CA SER A 4 -63.94 2.01 -11.34
C SER A 4 -62.89 0.91 -11.51
N PHE A 5 -62.41 0.71 -12.74
CA PHE A 5 -61.13 0.05 -13.00
C PHE A 5 -60.01 0.99 -12.55
N SER A 6 -59.36 0.67 -11.42
CA SER A 6 -58.11 1.34 -11.02
C SER A 6 -56.93 0.50 -11.49
N LYS A 7 -56.08 1.13 -12.28
CA LYS A 7 -54.81 0.60 -12.78
C LYS A 7 -53.86 0.38 -11.60
N PHE A 8 -53.45 -0.86 -11.36
CA PHE A 8 -52.26 -1.14 -10.55
C PHE A 8 -51.03 -1.03 -11.46
N LEU A 9 -50.33 0.11 -11.40
CA LEU A 9 -48.91 0.18 -11.76
C LEU A 9 -48.13 -0.45 -10.60
N PRO A 10 -47.23 -1.43 -10.82
CA PRO A 10 -46.22 -1.72 -9.83
C PRO A 10 -45.26 -0.54 -9.79
N ALA A 11 -45.16 0.11 -8.62
CA ALA A 11 -44.11 1.06 -8.34
C ALA A 11 -42.77 0.31 -8.41
N LEU A 12 -42.05 0.51 -9.53
CA LEU A 12 -40.66 0.12 -9.66
C LEU A 12 -39.88 1.01 -8.68
N ALA A 13 -39.59 0.49 -7.49
CA ALA A 13 -38.64 1.12 -6.60
C ALA A 13 -37.29 1.10 -7.33
N LEU A 14 -36.93 2.23 -7.94
CA LEU A 14 -35.55 2.50 -8.34
C LEU A 14 -34.75 2.52 -7.03
N SER A 15 -34.19 1.37 -6.66
CA SER A 15 -33.01 1.35 -5.81
C SER A 15 -31.91 2.01 -6.62
N THR A 16 -31.76 3.32 -6.46
CA THR A 16 -30.50 4.00 -6.76
C THR A 16 -29.47 3.37 -5.83
N GLY A 17 -28.84 2.30 -6.32
CA GLY A 17 -27.63 1.77 -5.74
C GLY A 17 -26.63 2.92 -5.76
N LEU A 18 -26.45 3.56 -4.61
CA LEU A 18 -25.26 4.31 -4.30
C LEU A 18 -24.12 3.29 -4.37
N ALA A 19 -23.56 3.10 -5.56
CA ALA A 19 -22.25 2.49 -5.69
C ALA A 19 -21.32 3.39 -4.89
N ALA A 20 -20.90 2.92 -3.72
CA ALA A 20 -19.84 3.59 -2.98
C ALA A 20 -18.66 3.70 -3.96
N PRO A 21 -18.05 4.90 -4.12
CA PRO A 21 -16.88 5.03 -4.95
C PRO A 21 -15.83 4.03 -4.47
N THR A 22 -15.20 3.34 -5.42
CA THR A 22 -14.03 2.49 -5.19
C THR A 22 -12.97 3.36 -4.52
N ALA A 23 -12.82 3.23 -3.20
CA ALA A 23 -11.82 3.97 -2.45
C ALA A 23 -10.43 3.43 -2.77
N LEU A 24 -9.81 3.98 -3.83
CA LEU A 24 -8.40 3.85 -4.15
C LEU A 24 -7.60 4.60 -3.09
N ALA A 25 -6.68 3.93 -2.41
CA ALA A 25 -6.03 4.47 -1.22
C ALA A 25 -4.50 4.43 -1.33
N CYS A 26 -3.91 4.85 -2.44
CA CYS A 26 -2.49 4.66 -2.70
C CYS A 26 -1.55 5.49 -1.79
N THR A 27 -0.31 5.00 -1.62
CA THR A 27 0.81 5.75 -0.99
C THR A 27 2.04 5.69 -1.90
N SER A 28 2.75 6.80 -2.04
CA SER A 28 3.97 6.90 -2.84
C SER A 28 5.02 7.75 -2.13
N LEU A 29 6.30 7.46 -2.33
CA LEU A 29 7.40 8.34 -1.92
C LEU A 29 8.45 8.47 -3.02
N LEU A 30 9.16 9.58 -3.01
CA LEU A 30 10.26 9.88 -3.93
C LEU A 30 11.53 10.16 -3.14
N VAL A 31 12.67 9.65 -3.60
CA VAL A 31 14.00 9.97 -3.06
C VAL A 31 14.91 10.35 -4.20
N THR A 32 15.54 11.51 -4.11
CA THR A 32 16.53 11.97 -5.09
C THR A 32 17.88 11.29 -4.90
N LYS A 33 18.69 11.22 -5.97
CA LYS A 33 20.02 10.57 -5.95
C LYS A 33 20.95 11.05 -4.83
N GLY A 34 20.93 12.33 -4.48
CA GLY A 34 21.74 12.88 -3.40
C GLY A 34 21.34 12.36 -2.02
N ALA A 35 20.11 11.87 -1.89
CA ALA A 35 19.51 11.34 -0.67
C ALA A 35 19.63 9.81 -0.54
N SER A 36 20.05 9.09 -1.57
CA SER A 36 20.24 7.63 -1.50
C SER A 36 21.68 7.25 -1.19
N THR A 37 21.87 6.05 -0.62
CA THR A 37 23.19 5.52 -0.24
C THR A 37 24.06 5.18 -1.45
N ASP A 38 23.46 4.76 -2.56
CA ASP A 38 24.14 4.33 -3.78
C ASP A 38 24.13 5.40 -4.89
N GLY A 39 23.40 6.50 -4.72
CA GLY A 39 23.24 7.55 -5.73
C GLY A 39 22.11 7.28 -6.73
N SER A 40 21.23 6.32 -6.46
CA SER A 40 20.02 6.05 -7.26
C SER A 40 18.87 6.99 -6.91
N THR A 41 17.98 7.23 -7.85
CA THR A 41 16.66 7.81 -7.56
C THR A 41 15.71 6.68 -7.15
N PHE A 42 14.80 6.92 -6.19
CA PHE A 42 13.75 5.98 -5.81
C PHE A 42 12.35 6.55 -6.02
N ILE A 43 11.42 5.71 -6.48
CA ILE A 43 9.96 5.91 -6.40
C ILE A 43 9.34 4.69 -5.74
N THR A 44 8.31 4.87 -4.93
CA THR A 44 7.48 3.76 -4.44
C THR A 44 6.02 3.94 -4.84
N TYR A 45 5.28 2.84 -4.74
CA TYR A 45 3.83 2.83 -4.91
C TYR A 45 3.23 1.67 -4.13
N SER A 46 2.15 1.92 -3.40
CA SER A 46 1.19 0.90 -2.95
C SER A 46 -0.13 1.14 -3.69
N ALA A 47 -0.52 0.21 -4.57
CA ALA A 47 -1.77 0.27 -5.31
C ALA A 47 -2.86 -0.39 -4.47
N ASP A 48 -3.65 0.42 -3.76
CA ASP A 48 -4.52 -0.07 -2.70
C ASP A 48 -5.99 0.05 -3.08
N ALA A 49 -6.65 -1.08 -3.34
CA ALA A 49 -8.09 -1.15 -3.60
C ALA A 49 -8.67 -2.51 -3.23
N HIS A 50 -9.90 -2.54 -2.71
CA HIS A 50 -10.57 -3.79 -2.34
C HIS A 50 -10.78 -4.76 -3.50
N GLU A 51 -10.97 -4.23 -4.71
CA GLU A 51 -11.27 -5.01 -5.91
C GLU A 51 -10.06 -5.19 -6.84
N LEU A 52 -8.90 -4.63 -6.47
CA LEU A 52 -7.69 -4.73 -7.28
C LEU A 52 -7.05 -6.12 -7.14
N TYR A 53 -6.67 -6.71 -8.27
CA TYR A 53 -5.87 -7.92 -8.32
C TYR A 53 -4.41 -7.55 -8.65
N GLY A 54 -3.48 -8.00 -7.82
CA GLY A 54 -2.05 -7.72 -7.99
C GLY A 54 -1.41 -8.54 -9.10
N GLU A 55 -0.90 -7.85 -10.13
CA GLU A 55 -0.15 -8.47 -11.22
C GLU A 55 0.97 -7.56 -11.72
N LEU A 56 2.03 -8.16 -12.26
CA LEU A 56 3.12 -7.46 -12.91
C LEU A 56 2.82 -7.33 -14.40
N TYR A 57 2.51 -6.11 -14.83
CA TYR A 57 2.32 -5.76 -16.23
C TYR A 57 3.63 -5.89 -17.02
N TYR A 58 3.55 -6.44 -18.24
CA TYR A 58 4.64 -6.36 -19.20
C TYR A 58 4.10 -5.94 -20.56
N THR A 59 4.60 -4.80 -21.05
CA THR A 59 4.27 -4.30 -22.38
C THR A 59 5.53 -4.31 -23.24
N PRO A 60 5.56 -5.02 -24.39
CA PRO A 60 6.72 -5.02 -25.26
C PRO A 60 6.83 -3.72 -26.05
N ALA A 61 8.06 -3.32 -26.39
CA ALA A 61 8.33 -2.24 -27.33
C ALA A 61 7.76 -2.59 -28.71
N ARG A 62 7.14 -1.63 -29.40
CA ARG A 62 6.54 -1.85 -30.72
C ARG A 62 6.93 -0.76 -31.71
N ARG A 63 7.00 -1.14 -32.99
CA ARG A 63 6.97 -0.22 -34.13
C ARG A 63 5.58 -0.33 -34.76
N ASN A 64 4.84 0.77 -34.76
CA ASN A 64 3.45 0.79 -35.19
C ASN A 64 3.36 1.30 -36.65
N ALA A 65 2.36 0.81 -37.38
CA ALA A 65 2.09 1.29 -38.73
C ALA A 65 1.66 2.77 -38.72
N ALA A 66 1.90 3.48 -39.82
CA ALA A 66 1.42 4.85 -39.98
C ALA A 66 -0.11 4.89 -39.89
N GLY A 67 -0.65 5.84 -39.10
CA GLY A 67 -2.10 5.97 -38.86
C GLY A 67 -2.68 4.92 -37.90
N ALA A 68 -1.86 4.12 -37.22
CA ALA A 68 -2.34 3.23 -36.17
C ALA A 68 -3.05 4.02 -35.07
N MET A 69 -4.08 3.39 -34.50
CA MET A 69 -4.90 3.96 -33.42
C MET A 69 -4.83 3.05 -32.20
N ARG A 70 -4.79 3.65 -31.01
CA ARG A 70 -4.83 2.97 -29.71
C ARG A 70 -6.20 3.15 -29.10
N ASP A 71 -6.79 2.06 -28.62
CA ASP A 71 -8.01 2.11 -27.81
C ASP A 71 -7.65 2.57 -26.38
N ILE A 72 -8.48 3.44 -25.83
CA ILE A 72 -8.35 3.88 -24.44
C ILE A 72 -9.38 3.13 -23.62
N ILE A 73 -8.87 2.35 -22.67
CA ILE A 73 -9.64 1.52 -21.77
C ILE A 73 -9.37 2.05 -20.36
N GLU A 74 -10.43 2.46 -19.68
CA GLU A 74 -10.35 2.94 -18.30
C GLU A 74 -9.81 1.83 -17.41
N TRP A 75 -8.78 2.14 -16.63
CA TRP A 75 -7.94 1.14 -15.96
C TRP A 75 -8.69 0.34 -14.89
N ASP A 76 -9.58 0.97 -14.12
CA ASP A 76 -10.26 0.30 -12.99
C ASP A 76 -11.48 -0.53 -13.39
N THR A 77 -12.21 -0.08 -14.40
CA THR A 77 -13.51 -0.64 -14.82
C THR A 77 -13.43 -1.42 -16.12
N GLY A 78 -12.35 -1.28 -16.89
CA GLY A 78 -12.21 -1.89 -18.22
C GLY A 78 -13.12 -1.26 -19.29
N LYS A 79 -13.73 -0.10 -18.99
CA LYS A 79 -14.65 0.58 -19.92
C LYS A 79 -13.89 1.22 -21.07
N ALA A 80 -14.32 0.98 -22.31
CA ALA A 80 -13.81 1.70 -23.47
C ALA A 80 -14.23 3.19 -23.43
N LEU A 81 -13.25 4.09 -23.45
CA LEU A 81 -13.45 5.54 -23.41
C LEU A 81 -13.29 6.22 -24.78
N GLY A 82 -12.48 5.66 -25.67
CA GLY A 82 -12.26 6.24 -26.98
C GLY A 82 -11.02 5.69 -27.66
N ARG A 83 -10.50 6.43 -28.64
CA ARG A 83 -9.28 6.07 -29.38
C ARG A 83 -8.41 7.30 -29.61
N ILE A 84 -7.09 7.11 -29.60
CA ILE A 84 -6.11 8.15 -29.94
C ILE A 84 -5.14 7.66 -31.00
N PRO A 85 -4.46 8.56 -31.74
CA PRO A 85 -3.33 8.18 -32.58
C PRO A 85 -2.25 7.44 -31.78
N GLU A 86 -1.75 6.35 -32.33
CA GLU A 86 -0.65 5.59 -31.75
C GLU A 86 0.71 6.18 -32.16
N ALA A 87 1.67 6.16 -31.23
CA ALA A 87 3.04 6.58 -31.51
C ALA A 87 3.72 5.61 -32.48
N PRO A 88 4.53 6.09 -33.46
CA PRO A 88 5.23 5.21 -34.40
C PRO A 88 6.16 4.21 -33.72
N VAL A 89 6.71 4.57 -32.56
CA VAL A 89 7.55 3.71 -31.72
C VAL A 89 7.06 3.83 -30.28
N THR A 90 6.97 2.69 -29.59
CA THR A 90 6.67 2.60 -28.16
C THR A 90 7.76 1.79 -27.45
N TYR A 91 8.05 2.14 -26.21
CA TYR A 91 9.08 1.52 -25.38
C TYR A 91 8.52 0.32 -24.60
N SER A 92 9.39 -0.61 -24.21
CA SER A 92 8.96 -1.71 -23.33
C SER A 92 8.78 -1.21 -21.91
N VAL A 93 7.75 -1.71 -21.23
CA VAL A 93 7.37 -1.36 -19.86
C VAL A 93 7.24 -2.62 -19.01
N VAL A 94 7.81 -2.59 -17.81
CA VAL A 94 7.76 -3.63 -16.78
C VAL A 94 7.16 -3.00 -15.53
N GLY A 95 5.95 -3.41 -15.16
CA GLY A 95 5.13 -2.71 -14.16
C GLY A 95 5.02 -1.24 -14.51
N ASN A 96 5.49 -0.38 -13.61
CA ASN A 96 5.45 1.08 -13.76
C ASN A 96 6.79 1.70 -14.17
N MET A 97 7.72 0.90 -14.70
CA MET A 97 9.04 1.32 -15.14
C MET A 97 9.26 0.94 -16.61
N ASN A 98 9.77 1.87 -17.43
CA ASN A 98 10.12 1.56 -18.81
C ASN A 98 11.61 1.20 -19.00
N GLU A 99 11.98 0.76 -20.20
CA GLU A 99 13.37 0.37 -20.52
C GLU A 99 14.41 1.50 -20.45
N HIS A 100 13.97 2.74 -20.22
CA HIS A 100 14.81 3.90 -19.97
C HIS A 100 14.96 4.21 -18.46
N GLN A 101 14.43 3.36 -17.59
CA GLN A 101 14.33 3.55 -16.14
C GLN A 101 13.37 4.68 -15.72
N LEU A 102 12.61 5.28 -16.64
CA LEU A 102 11.56 6.22 -16.28
C LEU A 102 10.48 5.42 -15.53
N THR A 103 10.13 5.92 -14.34
CA THR A 103 9.11 5.33 -13.47
C THR A 103 8.03 6.36 -13.15
N ILE A 104 6.77 5.91 -13.16
CA ILE A 104 5.62 6.74 -12.80
C ILE A 104 4.72 5.98 -11.83
N SER A 105 4.42 6.56 -10.69
CA SER A 105 3.37 6.10 -9.76
C SER A 105 2.37 7.21 -9.46
N GLU A 106 1.30 6.91 -8.74
CA GLU A 106 0.27 7.88 -8.41
C GLU A 106 -0.25 7.78 -6.96
N SER A 107 -0.98 8.81 -6.54
CA SER A 107 -1.98 8.72 -5.48
C SER A 107 -3.19 9.62 -5.78
N THR A 108 -4.38 9.02 -5.85
CA THR A 108 -5.66 9.72 -6.06
C THR A 108 -6.04 10.64 -4.93
N PHE A 109 -6.09 11.94 -5.18
CA PHE A 109 -6.56 12.93 -4.20
C PHE A 109 -8.01 13.37 -4.43
N THR A 110 -8.64 12.97 -5.53
CA THR A 110 -10.01 13.34 -5.95
C THR A 110 -10.22 14.82 -6.24
N GLY A 111 -10.14 15.69 -5.23
CA GLY A 111 -10.29 17.13 -5.32
C GLY A 111 -11.74 17.61 -5.18
N ARG A 112 -12.06 18.73 -5.82
CA ARG A 112 -13.39 19.34 -5.76
C ARG A 112 -14.45 18.48 -6.45
N LYS A 113 -15.60 18.32 -5.80
CA LYS A 113 -16.79 17.64 -6.35
C LYS A 113 -17.28 18.29 -7.64
N GLU A 114 -17.13 19.62 -7.76
CA GLU A 114 -17.48 20.39 -8.96
C GLU A 114 -16.61 20.05 -10.18
N LEU A 115 -15.51 19.32 -10.00
CA LEU A 115 -14.61 18.86 -11.04
C LEU A 115 -14.74 17.36 -11.33
N GLU A 116 -15.64 16.65 -10.63
CA GLU A 116 -16.00 15.27 -10.96
C GLU A 116 -16.70 15.19 -12.32
N GLY A 117 -16.65 14.01 -12.96
CA GLY A 117 -17.19 13.79 -14.30
C GLY A 117 -16.51 14.62 -15.41
N PRO A 118 -15.17 14.69 -15.46
CA PRO A 118 -14.49 15.56 -16.39
C PRO A 118 -14.68 15.13 -17.86
N SER A 119 -14.69 16.13 -18.76
CA SER A 119 -14.81 15.88 -20.20
C SER A 119 -13.48 15.42 -20.79
N GLY A 120 -13.38 14.14 -21.10
CA GLY A 120 -12.17 13.56 -21.68
C GLY A 120 -12.26 12.06 -21.89
N ILE A 121 -11.23 11.51 -22.53
CA ILE A 121 -11.11 10.07 -22.74
C ILE A 121 -9.86 9.45 -22.12
N ILE A 122 -8.91 10.25 -21.62
CA ILE A 122 -7.67 9.74 -21.02
C ILE A 122 -7.85 9.64 -19.51
N ASP A 123 -7.98 8.42 -18.99
CA ASP A 123 -7.94 8.16 -17.55
C ASP A 123 -6.49 8.15 -17.02
N TYR A 124 -6.35 8.24 -15.70
CA TYR A 124 -5.06 8.30 -15.02
C TYR A 124 -4.16 7.07 -15.26
N GLY A 125 -4.73 5.86 -15.31
CA GLY A 125 -3.98 4.64 -15.58
C GLY A 125 -3.47 4.62 -17.01
N SER A 126 -4.36 4.89 -18.00
CA SER A 126 -3.95 5.09 -19.39
C SER A 126 -2.87 6.17 -19.53
N LEU A 127 -3.00 7.28 -18.80
CA LEU A 127 -2.04 8.38 -18.82
C LEU A 127 -0.63 7.92 -18.40
N ILE A 128 -0.53 7.13 -17.32
CA ILE A 128 0.72 6.55 -16.83
C ILE A 128 1.36 5.66 -17.90
N TYR A 129 0.63 4.65 -18.39
CA TYR A 129 1.20 3.65 -19.30
C TYR A 129 1.52 4.23 -20.68
N ILE A 130 0.68 5.12 -21.21
CA ILE A 130 0.97 5.83 -22.46
C ILE A 130 2.25 6.68 -22.30
N ALA A 131 2.42 7.37 -21.17
CA ALA A 131 3.63 8.16 -20.93
C ALA A 131 4.89 7.28 -20.83
N LEU A 132 4.83 6.16 -20.10
CA LEU A 132 5.93 5.19 -20.02
C LEU A 132 6.28 4.60 -21.39
N GLU A 133 5.30 4.36 -22.25
CA GLU A 133 5.54 3.87 -23.61
C GLU A 133 6.09 4.93 -24.57
N ARG A 134 5.96 6.24 -24.26
CA ARG A 134 6.28 7.34 -25.20
C ARG A 134 7.39 8.29 -24.74
N ALA A 135 7.86 8.20 -23.49
CA ALA A 135 8.87 9.09 -22.93
C ALA A 135 10.10 8.33 -22.40
N LYS A 136 11.26 8.98 -22.38
CA LYS A 136 12.51 8.42 -21.83
C LYS A 136 12.94 9.07 -20.52
N THR A 137 12.47 10.28 -20.25
CA THR A 137 12.84 11.09 -19.08
C THR A 137 11.60 11.57 -18.35
N ALA A 138 11.77 11.97 -17.08
CA ALA A 138 10.69 12.47 -16.24
C ALA A 138 10.04 13.73 -16.86
N ARG A 139 10.85 14.62 -17.44
CA ARG A 139 10.38 15.84 -18.10
C ARG A 139 9.61 15.54 -19.39
N GLU A 140 10.09 14.60 -20.21
CA GLU A 140 9.36 14.13 -21.40
C GLU A 140 8.03 13.49 -20.99
N ALA A 141 7.98 12.74 -19.89
CA ALA A 141 6.76 12.13 -19.39
C ALA A 141 5.72 13.18 -19.02
N ILE A 142 6.09 14.21 -18.26
CA ILE A 142 5.20 15.34 -17.94
C ILE A 142 4.68 15.99 -19.23
N GLN A 143 5.53 16.21 -20.23
CA GLN A 143 5.12 16.78 -21.51
C GLN A 143 4.10 15.87 -22.23
N VAL A 144 4.35 14.57 -22.30
CA VAL A 144 3.41 13.60 -22.89
C VAL A 144 2.07 13.62 -22.15
N MET A 145 2.09 13.53 -20.83
CA MET A 145 0.87 13.46 -20.01
C MET A 145 0.00 14.72 -20.18
N THR A 146 0.63 15.89 -20.06
CA THR A 146 -0.05 17.18 -20.16
C THR A 146 -0.55 17.46 -21.58
N SER A 147 0.18 17.04 -22.61
CA SER A 147 -0.27 17.19 -24.01
C SER A 147 -1.45 16.27 -24.32
N LEU A 148 -1.43 15.02 -23.86
CA LEU A 148 -2.54 14.08 -24.03
C LEU A 148 -3.82 14.57 -23.37
N THR A 149 -3.72 15.06 -22.14
CA THR A 149 -4.89 15.57 -21.42
C THR A 149 -5.39 16.89 -22.01
N ALA A 150 -4.52 17.75 -22.54
CA ALA A 150 -4.94 18.93 -23.29
C ALA A 150 -5.66 18.56 -24.60
N GLU A 151 -5.13 17.61 -25.38
CA GLU A 151 -5.66 17.24 -26.70
C GLU A 151 -6.92 16.37 -26.60
N HIS A 152 -6.97 15.42 -25.67
CA HIS A 152 -8.01 14.39 -25.59
C HIS A 152 -8.89 14.51 -24.34
N GLY A 153 -8.59 15.45 -23.45
CA GLY A 153 -9.29 15.61 -22.18
C GLY A 153 -8.85 14.58 -21.16
N TYR A 154 -9.08 14.89 -19.89
CA TYR A 154 -8.79 14.01 -18.76
C TYR A 154 -10.09 13.42 -18.22
N ALA A 155 -10.10 12.12 -17.95
CA ALA A 155 -11.29 11.34 -17.59
C ALA A 155 -11.31 10.89 -16.12
N SER A 156 -10.38 11.38 -15.30
CA SER A 156 -10.22 10.98 -13.90
C SER A 156 -10.33 12.17 -12.95
N THR A 157 -10.55 11.86 -11.68
CA THR A 157 -10.47 12.85 -10.61
C THR A 157 -9.02 13.30 -10.39
N GLY A 158 -8.78 14.10 -9.36
CA GLY A 158 -7.45 14.61 -9.02
C GLY A 158 -6.44 13.54 -8.64
N GLU A 159 -5.25 13.61 -9.21
CA GLU A 159 -4.14 12.66 -9.05
C GLU A 159 -2.82 13.37 -8.74
N SER A 160 -2.06 12.83 -7.79
CA SER A 160 -0.65 13.18 -7.59
C SER A 160 0.23 12.13 -8.25
N PHE A 161 0.93 12.46 -9.32
CA PHE A 161 1.88 11.57 -9.98
C PHE A 161 3.30 11.80 -9.46
N SER A 162 3.95 10.73 -8.99
CA SER A 162 5.38 10.69 -8.74
C SER A 162 6.07 10.24 -10.03
N ILE A 163 6.92 11.08 -10.61
CA ILE A 163 7.56 10.84 -11.91
C ILE A 163 9.08 10.99 -11.74
N ALA A 164 9.84 9.95 -12.01
CA ALA A 164 11.29 10.02 -11.88
C ALA A 164 12.03 9.20 -12.92
N ASP A 165 13.26 9.60 -13.15
CA ASP A 165 14.25 8.89 -13.94
C ASP A 165 15.59 8.86 -13.15
N PRO A 166 16.68 8.31 -13.71
CA PRO A 166 17.95 8.24 -13.00
C PRO A 166 18.57 9.61 -12.61
N LYS A 167 18.02 10.73 -13.07
CA LYS A 167 18.57 12.08 -12.87
C LYS A 167 17.64 12.98 -12.06
N GLU A 168 16.33 12.90 -12.28
CA GLU A 168 15.36 13.84 -11.72
C GLU A 168 14.14 13.12 -11.12
N ALA A 169 13.52 13.74 -10.12
CA ALA A 169 12.26 13.32 -9.53
C ALA A 169 11.31 14.51 -9.46
N TRP A 170 10.05 14.28 -9.82
CA TRP A 170 9.01 15.28 -10.00
C TRP A 170 7.71 14.81 -9.35
N ILE A 171 6.98 15.78 -8.82
CA ILE A 171 5.59 15.62 -8.39
C ILE A 171 4.75 16.37 -9.41
N LEU A 172 3.73 15.75 -9.98
CA LEU A 172 2.74 16.38 -10.85
C LEU A 172 1.36 16.19 -10.21
N GLU A 173 0.74 17.26 -9.76
CA GLU A 173 -0.67 17.25 -9.32
C GLU A 173 -1.54 17.71 -10.48
N MET A 174 -2.52 16.88 -10.85
CA MET A 174 -3.39 17.08 -12.01
C MET A 174 -4.84 16.79 -11.64
N ILE A 175 -5.78 17.59 -12.14
CA ILE A 175 -7.22 17.39 -11.98
C ILE A 175 -7.97 17.77 -13.26
N GLY A 176 -9.09 17.12 -13.54
CA GLY A 176 -9.95 17.47 -14.67
C GLY A 176 -10.62 18.84 -14.51
N LYS A 177 -11.16 19.40 -15.61
CA LYS A 177 -11.89 20.68 -15.59
C LYS A 177 -13.39 20.56 -15.31
N GLY A 178 -13.86 19.37 -14.93
CA GLY A 178 -15.27 19.05 -14.70
C GLY A 178 -16.08 18.87 -15.99
N GLU A 179 -17.39 18.74 -15.81
CA GLU A 179 -18.33 18.52 -16.91
C GLU A 179 -18.36 19.71 -17.88
N GLY A 180 -18.46 19.42 -19.18
CA GLY A 180 -18.57 20.43 -20.24
C GLY A 180 -17.27 21.13 -20.64
N GLN A 181 -16.16 20.92 -19.93
CA GLN A 181 -14.87 21.54 -20.26
C GLN A 181 -13.76 20.49 -20.42
N LYS A 182 -13.21 20.43 -21.63
CA LYS A 182 -12.12 19.52 -21.97
C LYS A 182 -10.78 20.02 -21.41
N GLY A 183 -9.97 19.10 -20.90
CA GLY A 183 -8.60 19.36 -20.45
C GLY A 183 -8.39 19.05 -18.97
N SER A 184 -7.21 19.41 -18.49
CA SER A 184 -6.81 19.28 -17.08
C SER A 184 -6.20 20.59 -16.57
N ILE A 185 -6.22 20.77 -15.26
CA ILE A 185 -5.46 21.78 -14.52
C ILE A 185 -4.38 21.05 -13.75
N TRP A 186 -3.15 21.55 -13.79
CA TRP A 186 -2.03 20.85 -13.19
C TRP A 186 -0.87 21.77 -12.79
N VAL A 187 -0.06 21.30 -11.86
CA VAL A 187 1.23 21.87 -11.47
C VAL A 187 2.22 20.75 -11.22
N ALA A 188 3.46 20.92 -11.68
CA ALA A 188 4.56 20.00 -11.44
C ALA A 188 5.75 20.69 -10.78
N ARG A 189 6.33 20.03 -9.77
CA ARG A 189 7.49 20.49 -9.02
C ARG A 189 8.61 19.46 -9.02
N ARG A 190 9.80 19.89 -9.39
CA ARG A 190 11.03 19.09 -9.28
C ARG A 190 11.49 19.05 -7.83
N LEU A 191 11.80 17.86 -7.33
CA LEU A 191 12.44 17.70 -6.03
C LEU A 191 13.90 18.19 -6.11
N PRO A 192 14.38 18.99 -5.14
CA PRO A 192 15.79 19.30 -5.04
C PRO A 192 16.62 18.04 -4.68
N ASP A 193 17.88 18.01 -5.10
CA ASP A 193 18.76 16.90 -4.79
C ASP A 193 19.06 16.80 -3.28
N GLY A 194 19.10 15.58 -2.74
CA GLY A 194 19.25 15.33 -1.29
C GLY A 194 17.94 15.35 -0.49
N TYR A 195 16.79 15.36 -1.17
CA TYR A 195 15.46 15.38 -0.55
C TYR A 195 14.66 14.09 -0.77
N LEU A 196 13.71 13.90 0.14
CA LEU A 196 12.63 12.92 0.10
C LEU A 196 11.28 13.64 0.09
N SER A 197 10.32 13.16 -0.71
CA SER A 197 8.90 13.53 -0.63
C SER A 197 8.04 12.29 -0.45
N ALA A 198 6.79 12.48 0.01
CA ALA A 198 5.78 11.45 0.03
C ALA A 198 4.41 12.03 -0.36
N HIS A 199 3.58 11.17 -0.95
CA HIS A 199 2.22 11.45 -1.39
C HIS A 199 1.28 10.35 -0.90
N ALA A 200 0.08 10.80 -0.59
CA ALA A 200 -1.06 10.00 -0.23
C ALA A 200 -2.29 10.66 -0.88
N ASN A 201 -3.50 10.28 -0.48
CA ASN A 201 -4.75 10.78 -1.08
C ASN A 201 -5.09 12.25 -0.72
N GLN A 202 -4.11 13.16 -0.72
CA GLN A 202 -4.25 14.60 -0.49
C GLN A 202 -3.29 15.37 -1.40
N ALA A 203 -3.78 16.45 -2.03
CA ALA A 203 -2.91 17.34 -2.81
C ALA A 203 -2.07 18.18 -1.85
N ARG A 204 -0.79 18.41 -2.20
CA ARG A 204 0.24 18.97 -1.33
C ARG A 204 0.99 20.15 -1.96
N ILE A 205 0.98 20.32 -3.29
CA ILE A 205 1.61 21.50 -3.92
C ILE A 205 0.75 22.72 -3.60
N ARG A 206 1.25 23.59 -2.72
CA ARG A 206 0.59 24.86 -2.34
C ARG A 206 1.04 25.99 -3.26
N GLN A 207 1.65 27.04 -2.72
CA GLN A 207 2.28 28.09 -3.53
C GLN A 207 3.48 27.54 -4.31
N PHE A 208 3.66 28.02 -5.54
CA PHE A 208 4.76 27.63 -6.40
C PHE A 208 5.34 28.79 -7.19
N PRO A 209 6.64 28.73 -7.57
CA PRO A 209 7.27 29.76 -8.37
C PRO A 209 6.67 29.84 -9.79
N LEU A 210 6.30 31.05 -10.23
CA LEU A 210 5.77 31.29 -11.58
C LEU A 210 6.85 31.62 -12.62
N LYS A 211 8.11 31.78 -12.16
CA LYS A 211 9.26 32.17 -12.99
C LYS A 211 10.44 31.23 -12.77
N ASP A 212 10.18 29.93 -12.85
CA ASP A 212 11.18 28.88 -12.65
C ASP A 212 10.86 27.64 -13.52
N PRO A 213 10.96 27.74 -14.86
CA PRO A 213 10.62 26.63 -15.77
C PRO A 213 11.53 25.40 -15.61
N GLU A 214 12.67 25.56 -14.96
CA GLU A 214 13.59 24.47 -14.66
C GLU A 214 13.04 23.55 -13.57
N ASN A 215 12.38 24.09 -12.54
CA ASN A 215 11.89 23.30 -11.40
C ASN A 215 10.37 23.34 -11.22
N THR A 216 9.65 24.15 -11.99
CA THR A 216 8.20 24.33 -11.89
C THR A 216 7.57 24.44 -13.27
N LEU A 217 6.64 23.53 -13.56
CA LEU A 217 5.81 23.54 -14.76
C LEU A 217 4.34 23.60 -14.33
N TYR A 218 3.47 24.27 -15.06
CA TYR A 218 2.05 24.34 -14.69
C TYR A 218 1.16 24.64 -15.89
N ALA A 219 -0.12 24.30 -15.76
CA ALA A 219 -1.12 24.60 -16.78
C ALA A 219 -1.22 26.13 -16.99
N PRO A 220 -1.21 26.63 -18.24
CA PRO A 220 -1.26 28.08 -18.50
C PRO A 220 -2.44 28.81 -17.83
N ASP A 221 -3.55 28.11 -17.63
CA ASP A 221 -4.77 28.63 -17.02
C ASP A 221 -4.99 28.20 -15.56
N VAL A 222 -3.97 27.67 -14.88
CA VAL A 222 -4.07 27.17 -13.48
C VAL A 222 -4.60 28.22 -12.50
N ILE A 223 -4.32 29.50 -12.69
CA ILE A 223 -4.83 30.56 -11.79
C ILE A 223 -6.11 31.18 -12.34
N SER A 224 -6.18 31.43 -13.65
CA SER A 224 -7.34 32.07 -14.28
C SER A 224 -8.59 31.19 -14.18
N PHE A 225 -8.45 29.87 -14.31
CA PHE A 225 -9.56 28.93 -14.13
C PHE A 225 -10.13 28.99 -12.71
N ALA A 226 -9.28 29.03 -11.68
CA ALA A 226 -9.72 29.19 -10.30
C ALA A 226 -10.47 30.50 -10.05
N ARG A 227 -10.05 31.59 -10.70
CA ARG A 227 -10.72 32.89 -10.63
C ARG A 227 -12.09 32.87 -11.32
N GLU A 228 -12.17 32.24 -12.49
CA GLU A 228 -13.44 32.08 -13.23
C GLU A 228 -14.47 31.31 -12.40
N LYS A 229 -14.03 30.27 -11.68
CA LYS A 229 -14.89 29.50 -10.77
C LYS A 229 -15.17 30.20 -9.43
N GLY A 230 -14.53 31.34 -9.16
CA GLY A 230 -14.68 32.08 -7.90
C GLY A 230 -14.01 31.41 -6.69
N TRP A 231 -13.12 30.44 -6.90
CA TRP A 231 -12.43 29.71 -5.82
C TRP A 231 -11.19 30.42 -5.30
N PHE A 232 -10.69 31.41 -6.04
CA PHE A 232 -9.52 32.18 -5.64
C PHE A 232 -9.70 33.67 -5.94
N THR A 233 -9.49 34.49 -4.90
CA THR A 233 -9.41 35.95 -4.99
C THR A 233 -8.10 36.39 -4.35
N GLY A 234 -7.21 37.03 -5.10
CA GLY A 234 -5.88 37.41 -4.61
C GLY A 234 -4.87 37.60 -5.73
N THR A 235 -3.63 37.89 -5.35
CA THR A 235 -2.52 38.03 -6.30
C THR A 235 -1.96 36.66 -6.69
N ASP A 236 -1.36 36.52 -7.88
CA ASP A 236 -0.88 35.22 -8.37
C ASP A 236 0.12 34.54 -7.42
N LYS A 237 0.91 35.32 -6.66
CA LYS A 237 1.87 34.78 -5.67
C LYS A 237 1.21 34.09 -4.47
N ASP A 238 -0.05 34.41 -4.18
CA ASP A 238 -0.79 33.88 -3.03
C ASP A 238 -1.54 32.59 -3.40
N PHE A 239 -1.65 32.29 -4.69
CA PHE A 239 -2.34 31.12 -5.21
C PHE A 239 -1.73 29.82 -4.70
N SER A 240 -2.58 28.95 -4.14
CA SER A 240 -2.22 27.61 -3.66
C SER A 240 -2.98 26.57 -4.46
N PHE A 241 -2.29 25.68 -5.17
CA PHE A 241 -2.96 24.65 -5.97
C PHE A 241 -3.77 23.70 -5.08
N ALA A 242 -3.13 23.13 -4.05
CA ALA A 242 -3.76 22.21 -3.11
C ALA A 242 -4.96 22.85 -2.39
N ASP A 243 -4.77 24.03 -1.77
CA ASP A 243 -5.86 24.68 -1.02
C ASP A 243 -7.01 25.14 -1.95
N THR A 244 -6.73 25.34 -3.24
CA THR A 244 -7.75 25.71 -4.23
C THR A 244 -8.48 24.49 -4.78
N TYR A 245 -7.79 23.44 -5.24
CA TYR A 245 -8.39 22.33 -6.00
C TYR A 245 -8.67 21.09 -5.17
N HIS A 246 -8.08 20.98 -3.98
CA HIS A 246 -8.38 19.94 -3.01
C HIS A 246 -8.25 20.48 -1.58
N PRO A 247 -9.19 21.36 -1.14
CA PRO A 247 -9.16 21.92 0.20
C PRO A 247 -9.09 20.83 1.27
N LEU A 248 -8.16 20.96 2.22
CA LEU A 248 -7.98 19.95 3.27
C LEU A 248 -9.17 19.93 4.23
N ASP A 249 -9.65 18.72 4.53
CA ASP A 249 -10.56 18.44 5.63
C ASP A 249 -9.92 17.49 6.67
N PHE A 250 -10.71 17.04 7.65
CA PHE A 250 -10.23 16.12 8.67
C PHE A 250 -9.78 14.77 8.09
N GLU A 251 -10.48 14.25 7.09
CA GLU A 251 -10.15 12.96 6.46
C GLU A 251 -8.85 13.05 5.65
N GLY A 252 -8.65 14.13 4.90
CA GLY A 252 -7.39 14.41 4.22
C GLY A 252 -6.21 14.52 5.20
N ALA A 253 -6.42 15.17 6.34
CA ALA A 253 -5.40 15.24 7.40
C ALA A 253 -5.10 13.87 8.02
N ARG A 254 -6.16 13.13 8.38
CA ARG A 254 -6.09 11.90 9.19
C ARG A 254 -5.77 10.66 8.38
N PHE A 255 -6.30 10.52 7.18
CA PHE A 255 -6.13 9.32 6.35
C PHE A 255 -5.05 9.44 5.29
N ALA A 256 -4.73 10.66 4.84
CA ALA A 256 -3.68 10.87 3.84
C ALA A 256 -2.42 11.45 4.47
N GLU A 257 -2.49 12.65 5.03
CA GLU A 257 -1.30 13.34 5.54
C GLU A 257 -0.66 12.64 6.74
N ALA A 258 -1.41 11.85 7.52
CA ALA A 258 -0.85 10.96 8.54
C ALA A 258 0.22 10.01 7.99
N ARG A 259 -0.01 9.41 6.81
CA ARG A 259 0.95 8.51 6.16
C ARG A 259 2.23 9.24 5.75
N VAL A 260 2.07 10.43 5.16
CA VAL A 260 3.19 11.32 4.81
C VAL A 260 3.98 11.72 6.06
N TRP A 261 3.28 12.10 7.13
CA TRP A 261 3.87 12.41 8.43
C TRP A 261 4.68 11.25 8.98
N SER A 262 4.17 10.02 8.89
CA SER A 262 4.89 8.84 9.39
C SER A 262 6.15 8.54 8.57
N ILE A 263 6.13 8.78 7.26
CA ILE A 263 7.34 8.71 6.44
C ILE A 263 8.36 9.76 6.90
N PHE A 264 7.94 11.03 7.02
CA PHE A 264 8.86 12.12 7.37
C PHE A 264 9.43 11.99 8.78
N ARG A 265 8.62 11.62 9.78
CA ARG A 265 9.10 11.42 11.16
C ARG A 265 10.13 10.30 11.25
N ARG A 266 9.99 9.25 10.43
CA ARG A 266 10.92 8.10 10.41
C ARG A 266 12.17 8.39 9.61
N ALA A 267 12.04 9.08 8.48
CA ALA A 267 13.15 9.43 7.61
C ALA A 267 14.02 10.55 8.20
N VAL A 268 13.40 11.51 8.91
CA VAL A 268 14.08 12.67 9.50
C VAL A 268 13.56 12.95 10.93
N PRO A 269 13.90 12.10 11.92
CA PRO A 269 13.40 12.25 13.30
C PRO A 269 13.74 13.59 13.94
N SER A 270 14.84 14.24 13.54
CA SER A 270 15.27 15.56 14.01
C SER A 270 14.28 16.69 13.73
N LEU A 271 13.34 16.51 12.78
CA LEU A 271 12.27 17.48 12.53
C LEU A 271 11.30 17.62 13.70
N GLY A 272 11.26 16.64 14.61
CA GLY A 272 10.39 16.71 15.80
C GLY A 272 8.91 16.87 15.46
N LEU A 273 8.45 16.27 14.35
CA LEU A 273 7.07 16.38 13.89
C LEU A 273 6.10 15.72 14.89
N GLY A 274 5.29 16.53 15.56
CA GLY A 274 4.18 16.06 16.39
C GLY A 274 2.95 15.66 15.57
N VAL A 275 1.95 15.08 16.24
CA VAL A 275 0.73 14.53 15.62
C VAL A 275 -0.35 15.58 15.32
N GLU A 276 -0.20 16.82 15.78
CA GLU A 276 -1.27 17.81 15.84
C GLU A 276 -1.87 18.16 14.46
N TYR A 277 -1.03 18.13 13.42
CA TYR A 277 -1.51 18.32 12.07
C TYR A 277 -2.38 17.15 11.60
N VAL A 278 -1.93 15.93 11.85
CA VAL A 278 -2.52 14.70 11.29
C VAL A 278 -3.61 14.09 12.17
N ASN A 279 -3.75 14.55 13.42
CA ASN A 279 -4.92 14.29 14.25
C ASN A 279 -5.96 15.42 14.17
N GLY A 280 -5.69 16.46 13.37
CA GLY A 280 -6.60 17.57 13.13
C GLY A 280 -6.72 18.57 14.28
N SER A 281 -5.93 18.45 15.35
CA SER A 281 -5.98 19.41 16.48
C SER A 281 -5.35 20.76 16.15
N ASP A 282 -4.39 20.81 15.22
CA ASP A 282 -3.81 22.03 14.67
C ASP A 282 -3.53 21.89 13.16
N PRO A 283 -4.51 22.20 12.29
CA PRO A 283 -4.32 22.11 10.84
C PRO A 283 -3.30 23.13 10.30
N SER A 284 -2.90 24.15 11.07
CA SER A 284 -1.94 25.16 10.60
C SER A 284 -0.52 24.61 10.45
N LYS A 285 -0.19 23.53 11.18
CA LYS A 285 1.13 22.84 11.15
C LYS A 285 1.32 21.95 9.92
N ARG A 286 0.90 22.40 8.74
CA ARG A 286 1.03 21.71 7.45
C ARG A 286 2.45 21.14 7.25
N LEU A 287 2.54 19.91 6.74
CA LEU A 287 3.83 19.32 6.39
C LEU A 287 4.47 20.06 5.20
N PRO A 288 5.81 20.15 5.14
CA PRO A 288 6.49 20.65 3.95
C PRO A 288 6.29 19.69 2.78
N LEU A 289 6.35 20.18 1.53
CA LEU A 289 6.19 19.32 0.35
C LEU A 289 7.23 18.18 0.33
N TRP A 290 8.46 18.47 0.75
CA TRP A 290 9.57 17.52 0.87
C TRP A 290 10.47 17.87 2.05
N VAL A 291 11.29 16.91 2.49
CA VAL A 291 12.24 17.04 3.60
C VAL A 291 13.65 16.69 3.13
N LYS A 292 14.65 17.40 3.65
CA LYS A 292 16.06 17.08 3.37
C LYS A 292 16.48 15.89 4.23
N LEU A 293 17.09 14.88 3.62
CA LEU A 293 17.62 13.76 4.40
C LEU A 293 18.97 14.11 5.02
N GLU A 294 19.07 13.96 6.34
CA GLU A 294 20.33 14.09 7.08
C GLU A 294 21.19 12.83 6.94
N ARG A 295 20.53 11.67 6.90
CA ARG A 295 21.14 10.37 6.62
C ARG A 295 20.59 9.85 5.30
N LYS A 296 21.49 9.45 4.41
CA LYS A 296 21.11 8.77 3.16
C LYS A 296 20.33 7.49 3.46
N VAL A 297 19.39 7.14 2.57
CA VAL A 297 18.56 5.93 2.67
C VAL A 297 18.96 4.89 1.62
N SER A 298 18.99 3.63 2.05
CA SER A 298 19.13 2.47 1.16
C SER A 298 17.78 2.06 0.57
N VAL A 299 17.80 1.15 -0.39
CA VAL A 299 16.55 0.57 -0.90
C VAL A 299 15.79 -0.19 0.20
N GLN A 300 16.49 -0.84 1.13
CA GLN A 300 15.86 -1.51 2.28
C GLN A 300 15.18 -0.51 3.24
N ASP A 301 15.81 0.66 3.47
CA ASP A 301 15.18 1.71 4.26
C ASP A 301 13.88 2.19 3.62
N VAL A 302 13.87 2.36 2.29
CA VAL A 302 12.69 2.76 1.52
C VAL A 302 11.59 1.68 1.57
N MET A 303 11.93 0.40 1.41
CA MET A 303 11.00 -0.71 1.61
C MET A 303 10.42 -0.70 3.03
N ALA A 304 11.24 -0.41 4.04
CA ALA A 304 10.80 -0.36 5.44
C ALA A 304 9.88 0.84 5.73
N LEU A 305 10.01 1.96 5.01
CA LEU A 305 9.07 3.09 5.12
C LEU A 305 7.69 2.73 4.56
N MET A 306 7.62 1.93 3.49
CA MET A 306 6.35 1.45 2.92
C MET A 306 5.62 0.41 3.78
N ARG A 307 6.25 -0.06 4.87
CA ARG A 307 5.75 -1.09 5.79
C ARG A 307 5.19 -0.52 7.09
N ASP A 308 4.87 0.77 7.15
CA ASP A 308 4.51 1.42 8.40
C ASP A 308 3.02 1.27 8.77
N HIS A 309 2.76 1.04 10.07
CA HIS A 309 1.43 1.13 10.69
C HIS A 309 1.40 2.09 11.88
N PHE A 310 2.24 3.13 11.83
CA PHE A 310 2.39 4.14 12.88
C PHE A 310 2.95 3.62 14.21
N GLU A 311 3.71 2.52 14.19
CA GLU A 311 4.27 1.94 15.41
C GLU A 311 5.08 2.96 16.22
N GLY A 312 4.87 2.95 17.53
CA GLY A 312 5.52 3.86 18.47
C GLY A 312 4.91 5.26 18.54
N THR A 313 3.66 5.43 18.09
CA THR A 313 2.95 6.72 18.11
C THR A 313 1.55 6.57 18.72
N GLU A 314 0.86 7.68 18.93
CA GLU A 314 -0.55 7.68 19.37
C GLU A 314 -1.52 7.09 18.32
N LEU A 315 -1.06 6.90 17.08
CA LEU A 315 -1.82 6.32 15.97
C LEU A 315 -1.61 4.81 15.84
N ASP A 316 -0.82 4.20 16.73
CA ASP A 316 -0.47 2.79 16.70
C ASP A 316 -1.70 1.91 17.03
N MET A 317 -2.28 1.32 16.00
CA MET A 317 -3.45 0.44 16.10
C MET A 317 -3.15 -0.89 16.81
N THR A 318 -1.92 -1.18 17.25
CA THR A 318 -1.64 -2.36 18.10
C THR A 318 -1.95 -2.13 19.57
N LYS A 319 -2.28 -0.89 19.99
CA LYS A 319 -2.36 -0.49 21.40
C LYS A 319 -3.76 -0.50 22.00
N ASP A 320 -4.81 -0.59 21.19
CA ASP A 320 -6.19 -0.63 21.66
C ASP A 320 -6.82 -2.03 21.56
N VAL A 321 -8.01 -2.19 22.14
CA VAL A 321 -8.75 -3.47 22.20
C VAL A 321 -9.06 -4.08 20.83
N GLY A 322 -9.18 -3.25 19.79
CA GLY A 322 -9.44 -3.70 18.42
C GLY A 322 -8.30 -4.51 17.81
N ALA A 323 -7.09 -4.44 18.39
CA ALA A 323 -5.96 -5.27 17.97
C ALA A 323 -6.09 -6.74 18.43
N GLY A 324 -7.05 -7.02 19.31
CA GLY A 324 -7.25 -8.35 19.87
C GLY A 324 -6.09 -8.83 20.75
N PRO A 325 -6.11 -10.11 21.17
CA PRO A 325 -5.05 -10.67 22.01
C PRO A 325 -3.70 -10.83 21.29
N TYR A 326 -3.68 -10.72 19.96
CA TYR A 326 -2.51 -10.96 19.12
C TYR A 326 -1.97 -9.69 18.47
N ALA A 327 -2.43 -8.51 18.89
CA ALA A 327 -1.89 -7.21 18.51
C ALA A 327 -1.84 -6.97 16.99
N VAL A 328 -2.91 -7.33 16.26
CA VAL A 328 -2.98 -7.12 14.81
C VAL A 328 -3.08 -5.61 14.51
N PRO A 329 -2.24 -5.06 13.60
CA PRO A 329 -2.21 -3.62 13.32
C PRO A 329 -3.31 -3.16 12.34
N TYR A 330 -4.24 -4.03 11.96
CA TYR A 330 -5.28 -3.74 10.97
C TYR A 330 -6.64 -3.53 11.62
N ARG A 331 -7.48 -2.72 10.95
CA ARG A 331 -8.90 -2.57 11.27
C ARG A 331 -9.72 -2.86 10.02
N TRP A 332 -10.73 -3.70 10.19
CA TRP A 332 -11.67 -3.99 9.11
C TRP A 332 -12.57 -2.78 8.88
N ARG A 333 -12.86 -2.48 7.62
CA ARG A 333 -13.70 -1.33 7.26
C ARG A 333 -15.12 -1.49 7.84
N PRO A 334 -15.84 -0.38 8.12
CA PRO A 334 -15.52 1.02 7.78
C PRO A 334 -14.42 1.64 8.66
N MET A 335 -13.73 2.66 8.11
CA MET A 335 -12.70 3.40 8.87
C MET A 335 -13.30 4.41 9.84
N THR A 336 -14.57 4.79 9.68
CA THR A 336 -15.28 5.69 10.59
C THR A 336 -16.55 5.00 11.08
N TRP A 337 -16.94 5.29 12.32
CA TRP A 337 -18.16 4.77 12.91
C TRP A 337 -18.75 5.74 13.94
N ASP A 338 -20.01 5.53 14.29
CA ASP A 338 -20.74 6.32 15.27
C ASP A 338 -21.15 5.44 16.47
N VAL A 339 -20.92 5.91 17.69
CA VAL A 339 -21.46 5.31 18.93
C VAL A 339 -21.95 6.45 19.83
N ASP A 340 -23.18 6.34 20.34
CA ASP A 340 -23.80 7.33 21.22
C ASP A 340 -23.74 8.78 20.70
N GLY A 341 -23.92 8.95 19.39
CA GLY A 341 -23.91 10.26 18.73
C GLY A 341 -22.52 10.88 18.53
N LYS A 342 -21.43 10.16 18.82
CA LYS A 342 -20.06 10.58 18.56
C LYS A 342 -19.42 9.78 17.43
N LYS A 343 -18.74 10.47 16.53
CA LYS A 343 -17.92 9.87 15.47
C LYS A 343 -16.53 9.48 15.97
N TYR A 344 -16.07 8.36 15.46
CA TYR A 344 -14.75 7.79 15.72
C TYR A 344 -14.10 7.34 14.42
N VAL A 345 -12.79 7.07 14.51
CA VAL A 345 -11.95 6.77 13.36
C VAL A 345 -10.91 5.70 13.67
N HIS A 346 -10.63 4.86 12.68
CA HIS A 346 -9.50 3.94 12.62
C HIS A 346 -8.48 4.49 11.66
N GLU A 347 -7.20 4.27 11.94
CA GLU A 347 -6.14 4.85 11.13
C GLU A 347 -6.03 4.18 9.77
N ARG A 348 -5.71 4.97 8.75
CA ARG A 348 -5.22 4.46 7.48
C ARG A 348 -3.68 4.42 7.53
N ALA A 349 -3.14 3.27 7.93
CA ALA A 349 -1.71 2.96 7.89
C ALA A 349 -1.13 3.08 6.47
N ILE A 350 0.19 3.02 6.26
CA ILE A 350 0.78 2.94 4.91
C ILE A 350 0.54 1.53 4.35
N SER A 351 0.94 0.55 5.14
CA SER A 351 0.68 -0.85 4.86
C SER A 351 -0.78 -1.21 5.12
N THR A 352 -1.37 -2.02 4.25
CA THR A 352 -2.79 -2.38 4.31
C THR A 352 -3.06 -3.70 3.60
N GLN A 353 -4.04 -4.44 4.11
CA GLN A 353 -4.60 -5.64 3.51
C GLN A 353 -5.29 -5.41 2.15
N GLN A 354 -5.45 -4.16 1.73
CA GLN A 354 -6.07 -3.75 0.46
C GLN A 354 -5.06 -3.61 -0.67
N THR A 355 -3.77 -3.85 -0.41
CA THR A 355 -2.72 -3.69 -1.40
C THR A 355 -2.87 -4.75 -2.50
N GLY A 356 -3.16 -4.33 -3.73
CA GLY A 356 -3.11 -5.22 -4.89
C GLY A 356 -1.66 -5.59 -5.17
N PHE A 357 -0.85 -4.57 -5.44
CA PHE A 357 0.59 -4.69 -5.61
C PHE A 357 1.31 -3.47 -5.04
N SER A 358 2.61 -3.62 -4.80
CA SER A 358 3.48 -2.52 -4.43
C SER A 358 4.85 -2.65 -5.08
N PHE A 359 5.56 -1.54 -5.20
CA PHE A 359 6.94 -1.58 -5.65
C PHE A 359 7.82 -0.52 -5.01
N VAL A 360 9.13 -0.78 -5.05
CA VAL A 360 10.19 0.21 -4.93
C VAL A 360 10.99 0.20 -6.23
N ALA A 361 10.94 1.28 -6.99
CA ALA A 361 11.72 1.46 -8.22
C ALA A 361 13.06 2.11 -7.88
N GLN A 362 14.16 1.47 -8.28
CA GLN A 362 15.52 1.96 -8.15
C GLN A 362 16.07 2.30 -9.53
N MET A 363 16.47 3.55 -9.73
CA MET A 363 16.91 4.09 -11.02
C MET A 363 18.35 4.60 -10.90
N ARG A 364 19.27 4.01 -11.68
CA ARG A 364 20.72 4.17 -11.50
C ARG A 364 21.36 4.76 -12.74
N SER A 365 21.93 5.96 -12.59
CA SER A 365 22.46 6.74 -13.71
C SER A 365 23.81 6.25 -14.23
N TRP A 366 24.52 5.41 -13.47
CA TRP A 366 25.85 4.91 -13.80
C TRP A 366 25.84 3.55 -14.52
N MET A 367 24.66 2.99 -14.80
CA MET A 367 24.50 1.73 -15.51
C MET A 367 23.64 1.93 -16.77
N PRO A 368 23.83 1.10 -17.82
CA PRO A 368 22.91 1.05 -18.96
C PRO A 368 21.49 0.76 -18.50
N SER A 369 20.49 1.42 -19.10
CA SER A 369 19.10 1.37 -18.61
C SER A 369 18.51 -0.02 -18.38
N PRO A 370 18.75 -1.03 -19.25
CA PRO A 370 18.24 -2.39 -19.01
C PRO A 370 18.78 -3.07 -17.73
N VAL A 371 19.94 -2.63 -17.23
CA VAL A 371 20.58 -3.14 -16.00
C VAL A 371 20.33 -2.18 -14.83
N GLY A 372 20.41 -0.87 -15.07
CA GLY A 372 20.33 0.16 -14.03
C GLY A 372 18.96 0.26 -13.36
N GLY A 373 17.87 -0.02 -14.08
CA GLY A 373 16.52 0.03 -13.53
C GLY A 373 16.13 -1.28 -12.86
N VAL A 374 15.80 -1.24 -11.57
CA VAL A 374 15.26 -2.39 -10.83
C VAL A 374 13.92 -1.99 -10.22
N LEU A 375 12.86 -2.66 -10.62
CA LEU A 375 11.55 -2.60 -9.99
C LEU A 375 11.47 -3.72 -8.96
N TRP A 376 11.68 -3.38 -7.69
CA TRP A 376 11.49 -4.30 -6.58
C TRP A 376 10.00 -4.48 -6.36
N PHE A 377 9.42 -5.53 -6.92
CA PHE A 377 7.97 -5.72 -7.04
C PHE A 377 7.45 -6.71 -6.00
N GLY A 378 6.30 -6.38 -5.41
CA GLY A 378 5.57 -7.21 -4.45
C GLY A 378 4.08 -7.21 -4.74
N VAL A 379 3.39 -8.26 -4.31
CA VAL A 379 1.92 -8.39 -4.33
C VAL A 379 1.40 -8.51 -2.91
N ASP A 380 0.12 -8.20 -2.70
CA ASP A 380 -0.51 -8.19 -1.38
C ASP A 380 0.10 -7.13 -0.43
N ASP A 381 -0.36 -7.13 0.82
CA ASP A 381 0.05 -6.26 1.92
C ASP A 381 1.58 -6.00 1.99
N THR A 382 1.97 -4.72 2.01
CA THR A 382 3.39 -4.32 1.96
C THR A 382 4.21 -4.80 3.15
N TYR A 383 3.59 -5.04 4.32
CA TYR A 383 4.27 -5.55 5.51
C TYR A 383 4.70 -7.00 5.37
N THR A 384 3.88 -7.82 4.71
CA THR A 384 4.12 -9.25 4.51
C THR A 384 4.67 -9.58 3.12
N THR A 385 4.60 -8.67 2.15
CA THR A 385 5.12 -8.90 0.79
C THR A 385 6.63 -9.10 0.73
N VAL A 386 7.12 -9.78 -0.31
CA VAL A 386 8.55 -9.94 -0.60
C VAL A 386 8.87 -9.14 -1.85
N TYR A 387 9.67 -8.08 -1.69
CA TYR A 387 10.09 -7.26 -2.81
C TYR A 387 11.11 -7.99 -3.67
N THR A 388 10.63 -8.48 -4.82
CA THR A 388 11.37 -9.35 -5.74
C THR A 388 11.95 -8.51 -6.90
N PRO A 389 13.24 -8.65 -7.25
CA PRO A 389 13.88 -7.78 -8.24
C PRO A 389 13.40 -8.09 -9.67
N MET A 390 12.76 -7.11 -10.31
CA MET A 390 12.36 -7.14 -11.72
C MET A 390 13.13 -6.06 -12.48
N TYR A 391 14.10 -6.44 -13.31
CA TYR A 391 14.91 -5.47 -14.04
C TYR A 391 14.13 -4.80 -15.18
N ALA A 392 14.40 -3.51 -15.45
CA ALA A 392 13.83 -2.79 -16.59
C ALA A 392 14.11 -3.46 -17.94
N GLY A 393 15.18 -4.26 -18.00
CA GLY A 393 15.62 -5.00 -19.16
C GLY A 393 14.82 -6.27 -19.47
N ILE A 394 13.97 -6.77 -18.58
CA ILE A 394 13.33 -8.07 -18.80
C ILE A 394 12.40 -8.07 -20.03
N ARG A 395 12.16 -9.27 -20.56
CA ARG A 395 11.37 -9.50 -21.79
C ARG A 395 9.98 -10.08 -21.53
N ARG A 396 9.68 -10.41 -20.29
CA ARG A 396 8.40 -10.95 -19.80
C ARG A 396 8.38 -10.96 -18.29
N ALA A 397 7.19 -10.90 -17.70
CA ALA A 397 7.00 -11.10 -16.26
C ALA A 397 7.14 -12.60 -15.88
N PRO A 398 7.54 -12.91 -14.62
CA PRO A 398 7.43 -14.26 -14.07
C PRO A 398 6.00 -14.77 -14.13
N LYS A 399 5.80 -16.04 -14.52
CA LYS A 399 4.47 -16.60 -14.78
C LYS A 399 3.54 -16.38 -13.59
N ASN A 400 4.02 -16.63 -12.38
CA ASN A 400 3.27 -16.49 -11.12
C ASN A 400 2.86 -15.05 -10.76
N PHE A 401 3.52 -14.03 -11.34
CA PHE A 401 3.15 -12.61 -11.20
C PHE A 401 2.47 -12.03 -12.45
N ALA A 402 2.49 -12.74 -13.57
CA ALA A 402 2.05 -12.22 -14.86
C ALA A 402 0.53 -12.00 -14.93
N GLN A 403 0.14 -11.19 -15.91
CA GLN A 403 -1.26 -10.91 -16.17
C GLN A 403 -2.02 -12.17 -16.60
N GLY A 404 -3.28 -12.26 -16.15
CA GLY A 404 -4.21 -13.31 -16.60
C GLY A 404 -3.99 -14.70 -15.99
N VAL A 405 -3.14 -14.82 -14.97
CA VAL A 405 -2.94 -16.09 -14.22
C VAL A 405 -4.15 -16.45 -13.36
N ALA A 406 -4.79 -15.42 -12.80
CA ALA A 406 -5.98 -15.50 -11.99
C ALA A 406 -6.72 -14.16 -12.08
N SER A 407 -7.72 -13.97 -11.22
CA SER A 407 -8.42 -12.68 -11.09
C SER A 407 -8.87 -12.49 -9.65
N ARG A 408 -9.40 -11.31 -9.33
CA ARG A 408 -9.97 -11.00 -8.02
C ARG A 408 -11.09 -11.95 -7.59
N GLY A 409 -11.85 -12.48 -8.54
CA GLY A 409 -12.97 -13.40 -8.31
C GLY A 409 -12.62 -14.89 -8.44
N GLN A 410 -11.39 -15.23 -8.82
CA GLN A 410 -10.98 -16.61 -9.06
C GLN A 410 -9.63 -16.91 -8.41
N PHE A 411 -9.65 -17.74 -7.36
CA PHE A 411 -8.44 -18.22 -6.70
C PHE A 411 -7.64 -19.16 -7.61
N SER A 412 -6.32 -19.09 -7.53
CA SER A 412 -5.40 -20.04 -8.17
C SER A 412 -4.12 -20.19 -7.35
N TRP A 413 -3.66 -21.44 -7.17
CA TRP A 413 -2.37 -21.73 -6.56
C TRP A 413 -1.18 -21.31 -7.44
N ASP A 414 -1.39 -21.09 -8.73
CA ASP A 414 -0.36 -20.59 -9.65
C ASP A 414 -0.14 -19.08 -9.49
N SER A 415 -1.05 -18.37 -8.81
CA SER A 415 -0.97 -16.92 -8.61
C SER A 415 -0.22 -16.59 -7.32
N SER A 416 0.86 -15.82 -7.43
CA SER A 416 1.52 -15.27 -6.25
C SER A 416 0.61 -14.36 -5.44
N PHE A 417 -0.24 -13.55 -6.07
CA PHE A 417 -1.18 -12.70 -5.33
C PHE A 417 -2.02 -13.52 -4.35
N TRP A 418 -2.57 -14.64 -4.81
CA TRP A 418 -3.38 -15.54 -3.96
C TRP A 418 -2.56 -16.33 -2.93
N VAL A 419 -1.33 -16.74 -3.28
CA VAL A 419 -0.42 -17.39 -2.33
C VAL A 419 -0.01 -16.44 -1.21
N PHE A 420 0.25 -15.16 -1.52
CA PHE A 420 0.54 -14.14 -0.52
C PHE A 420 -0.67 -13.85 0.37
N ASN A 421 -1.84 -13.65 -0.23
CA ASN A 421 -3.09 -13.46 0.50
C ASN A 421 -3.38 -14.62 1.48
N TRP A 422 -3.11 -15.87 1.06
CA TRP A 422 -3.29 -17.04 1.92
C TRP A 422 -2.38 -17.02 3.16
N VAL A 423 -1.14 -16.56 3.03
CA VAL A 423 -0.22 -16.41 4.17
C VAL A 423 -0.65 -15.25 5.08
N SER A 424 -0.93 -14.07 4.50
CA SER A 424 -1.30 -12.87 5.26
C SER A 424 -2.60 -13.08 6.05
N ASN A 425 -3.62 -13.68 5.43
CA ASN A 425 -4.91 -13.94 6.09
C ASN A 425 -4.82 -14.96 7.23
N GLN A 426 -3.91 -15.94 7.15
CA GLN A 426 -3.61 -16.79 8.30
C GLN A 426 -2.99 -15.97 9.43
N ALA A 427 -2.00 -15.14 9.09
CA ALA A 427 -1.28 -14.32 10.06
C ALA A 427 -2.18 -13.33 10.81
N TYR A 428 -3.16 -12.70 10.16
CA TYR A 428 -4.05 -11.71 10.80
C TYR A 428 -4.75 -12.22 12.05
N SER A 429 -5.08 -13.51 12.13
CA SER A 429 -5.79 -14.09 13.27
C SER A 429 -4.90 -14.35 14.49
N ARG A 430 -3.57 -14.46 14.29
CA ARG A 430 -2.57 -14.71 15.34
C ARG A 430 -1.30 -13.91 15.08
N TRP A 431 -1.48 -12.61 14.83
CA TRP A 431 -0.45 -11.74 14.28
C TRP A 431 0.87 -11.80 15.06
N SER A 432 0.86 -11.53 16.37
CA SER A 432 2.06 -11.54 17.23
C SER A 432 2.89 -12.82 17.16
N ASP A 433 2.27 -13.96 16.83
CA ASP A 433 2.95 -15.25 16.73
C ASP A 433 3.46 -15.49 15.30
N MET A 434 2.53 -15.49 14.34
CA MET A 434 2.82 -15.89 12.96
C MET A 434 3.72 -14.87 12.23
N ILE A 435 3.60 -13.58 12.58
CA ILE A 435 4.35 -12.53 11.89
C ILE A 435 5.86 -12.69 12.07
N VAL A 436 6.31 -13.32 13.16
CA VAL A 436 7.73 -13.58 13.42
C VAL A 436 8.33 -14.48 12.34
N ASP A 437 7.64 -15.58 12.00
CA ASP A 437 8.09 -16.53 10.98
C ASP A 437 7.96 -15.94 9.56
N VAL A 438 6.91 -15.15 9.33
CA VAL A 438 6.70 -14.42 8.05
C VAL A 438 7.84 -13.44 7.80
N ARG A 439 8.14 -12.57 8.78
CA ARG A 439 9.22 -11.56 8.67
C ARG A 439 10.60 -12.19 8.59
N LYS A 440 10.84 -13.30 9.30
CA LYS A 440 12.08 -14.08 9.15
C LYS A 440 12.26 -14.56 7.71
N THR A 441 11.24 -15.22 7.15
CA THR A 441 11.29 -15.76 5.79
C THR A 441 11.42 -14.65 4.73
N GLN A 442 10.70 -13.54 4.92
CA GLN A 442 10.82 -12.35 4.06
C GLN A 442 12.25 -11.79 4.10
N GLY A 443 12.82 -11.62 5.30
CA GLY A 443 14.19 -11.12 5.48
C GLY A 443 15.25 -12.04 4.87
N GLU A 444 15.08 -13.37 4.95
CA GLU A 444 15.95 -14.35 4.27
C GLU A 444 15.93 -14.18 2.75
N LEU A 445 14.75 -14.01 2.15
CA LEU A 445 14.60 -13.84 0.69
C LEU A 445 15.15 -12.49 0.22
N GLU A 446 14.70 -11.39 0.82
CA GLU A 446 15.15 -10.04 0.44
C GLU A 446 16.64 -9.85 0.68
N GLY A 447 17.13 -10.31 1.84
CA GLY A 447 18.55 -10.28 2.19
C GLY A 447 19.42 -11.02 1.18
N GLN A 448 18.95 -12.15 0.66
CA GLN A 448 19.65 -12.87 -0.40
C GLN A 448 19.66 -12.09 -1.72
N PHE A 449 18.54 -11.50 -2.15
CA PHE A 449 18.51 -10.71 -3.39
C PHE A 449 19.49 -9.54 -3.34
N LEU A 450 19.56 -8.86 -2.20
CA LEU A 450 20.46 -7.73 -1.98
C LEU A 450 21.93 -8.17 -1.94
N ALA A 451 22.23 -9.33 -1.35
CA ALA A 451 23.57 -9.90 -1.33
C ALA A 451 24.06 -10.32 -2.72
N ASP A 452 23.17 -10.93 -3.52
CA ASP A 452 23.51 -11.45 -4.84
C ASP A 452 23.58 -10.33 -5.92
N GLN A 453 22.97 -9.17 -5.66
CA GLN A 453 22.72 -8.13 -6.66
C GLN A 453 23.96 -7.70 -7.44
N ALA A 454 25.07 -7.41 -6.75
CA ALA A 454 26.29 -6.91 -7.38
C ALA A 454 26.90 -7.91 -8.38
N ASP A 455 26.86 -9.20 -8.07
CA ASP A 455 27.41 -10.25 -8.92
C ASP A 455 26.53 -10.50 -10.15
N ILE A 456 25.20 -10.49 -9.97
CA ILE A 456 24.22 -10.59 -11.07
C ILE A 456 24.42 -9.42 -12.05
N GLU A 457 24.56 -8.20 -11.53
CA GLU A 457 24.70 -7.02 -12.35
C GLU A 457 26.05 -6.95 -13.04
N LYS A 458 27.13 -7.39 -12.37
CA LYS A 458 28.44 -7.53 -13.00
C LYS A 458 28.38 -8.48 -14.20
N ALA A 459 27.75 -9.65 -14.05
CA ALA A 459 27.57 -10.59 -15.16
C ALA A 459 26.73 -9.99 -16.29
N ALA A 460 25.63 -9.31 -15.96
CA ALA A 460 24.79 -8.63 -16.95
C ALA A 460 25.55 -7.53 -17.71
N LEU A 461 26.39 -6.75 -17.02
CA LEU A 461 27.21 -5.70 -17.63
C LEU A 461 28.27 -6.28 -18.58
N GLU A 462 28.89 -7.41 -18.26
CA GLU A 462 29.82 -8.09 -19.19
C GLU A 462 29.10 -8.60 -20.45
N LEU A 463 27.91 -9.18 -20.30
CA LEU A 463 27.08 -9.60 -21.43
C LEU A 463 26.63 -8.39 -22.28
N TYR A 464 26.33 -7.26 -21.64
CA TYR A 464 25.89 -6.03 -22.31
C TYR A 464 26.96 -5.49 -23.26
N LYS A 465 28.25 -5.64 -22.92
CA LYS A 465 29.37 -5.25 -23.78
C LYS A 465 29.42 -6.06 -25.08
N THR A 466 28.92 -7.30 -25.05
CA THR A 466 28.82 -8.14 -26.24
C THR A 466 27.59 -7.76 -27.04
N THR A 467 26.39 -7.87 -26.45
CA THR A 467 25.16 -7.33 -27.02
C THR A 467 24.17 -6.95 -25.91
N PRO A 468 23.40 -5.86 -26.05
CA PRO A 468 22.35 -5.52 -25.10
C PRO A 468 21.33 -6.64 -24.87
N GLU A 469 21.03 -7.45 -25.89
CA GLU A 469 20.03 -8.52 -25.78
C GLU A 469 20.50 -9.69 -24.92
N GLN A 470 21.80 -10.03 -24.94
CA GLN A 470 22.32 -11.08 -24.06
C GLN A 470 22.17 -10.72 -22.57
N ALA A 471 22.45 -9.46 -22.21
CA ALA A 471 22.20 -8.98 -20.85
C ALA A 471 20.71 -9.04 -20.49
N ARG A 472 19.83 -8.66 -21.41
CA ARG A 472 18.38 -8.68 -21.20
C ARG A 472 17.83 -10.10 -21.06
N SER A 473 18.34 -11.06 -21.84
CA SER A 473 18.00 -12.47 -21.70
C SER A 473 18.43 -13.00 -20.32
N TYR A 474 19.68 -12.73 -19.93
CA TYR A 474 20.21 -13.14 -18.63
C TYR A 474 19.40 -12.57 -17.45
N LEU A 475 19.09 -11.27 -17.48
CA LEU A 475 18.28 -10.63 -16.45
C LEU A 475 16.82 -11.09 -16.46
N THR A 476 16.28 -11.44 -17.62
CA THR A 476 14.96 -12.08 -17.73
C THR A 476 14.99 -13.41 -16.99
N ASP A 477 15.91 -14.32 -17.32
CA ASP A 477 16.00 -15.63 -16.69
C ASP A 477 16.23 -15.54 -15.18
N TYR A 478 17.09 -14.61 -14.73
CA TYR A 478 17.28 -14.32 -13.31
C TYR A 478 15.98 -13.91 -12.62
N SER A 479 15.26 -12.92 -13.18
CA SER A 479 14.03 -12.39 -12.55
C SER A 479 12.91 -13.44 -12.51
N LEU A 480 12.80 -14.28 -13.56
CA LEU A 480 11.89 -15.42 -13.59
C LEU A 480 12.22 -16.43 -12.49
N GLN A 481 13.51 -16.76 -12.33
CA GLN A 481 13.96 -17.68 -11.28
C GLN A 481 13.67 -17.14 -9.89
N GLN A 482 13.88 -15.84 -9.63
CA GLN A 482 13.54 -15.25 -8.33
C GLN A 482 12.03 -15.24 -8.09
N GLY A 483 11.22 -14.95 -9.12
CA GLY A 483 9.76 -15.03 -9.02
C GLY A 483 9.27 -16.40 -8.60
N GLU A 484 9.75 -17.47 -9.24
CA GLU A 484 9.38 -18.85 -8.90
C GLU A 484 9.90 -19.28 -7.52
N LYS A 485 11.13 -18.87 -7.16
CA LYS A 485 11.71 -19.13 -5.84
C LYS A 485 10.86 -18.53 -4.72
N VAL A 486 10.47 -17.26 -4.86
CA VAL A 486 9.61 -16.57 -3.88
C VAL A 486 8.28 -17.29 -3.76
N HIS A 487 7.61 -17.57 -4.89
CA HIS A 487 6.32 -18.25 -4.90
C HIS A 487 6.36 -19.60 -4.19
N ALA A 488 7.32 -20.46 -4.55
CA ALA A 488 7.47 -21.78 -3.95
C ALA A 488 7.86 -21.70 -2.46
N ARG A 489 8.66 -20.72 -2.05
CA ARG A 489 9.01 -20.52 -0.64
C ARG A 489 7.84 -20.00 0.19
N TRP A 490 7.05 -19.08 -0.37
CA TRP A 490 5.90 -18.46 0.29
C TRP A 490 4.75 -19.45 0.46
N ARG A 491 4.51 -20.31 -0.54
CA ARG A 491 3.57 -21.42 -0.40
C ARG A 491 3.98 -22.38 0.72
N ARG A 492 5.25 -22.79 0.76
CA ARG A 492 5.76 -23.63 1.87
C ARG A 492 5.67 -22.94 3.23
N LEU A 493 5.83 -21.62 3.28
CA LEU A 493 5.64 -20.86 4.51
C LEU A 493 4.19 -20.99 5.01
N GLY A 494 3.19 -20.82 4.14
CA GLY A 494 1.79 -21.01 4.54
C GLY A 494 1.50 -22.42 5.07
N GLU A 495 2.09 -23.45 4.46
CA GLU A 495 1.98 -24.84 4.94
C GLU A 495 2.60 -24.99 6.34
N GLN A 496 3.77 -24.39 6.57
CA GLN A 496 4.47 -24.40 7.86
C GLN A 496 3.68 -23.65 8.93
N LEU A 497 3.13 -22.47 8.61
CA LEU A 497 2.32 -21.69 9.54
C LEU A 497 1.08 -22.47 9.98
N LEU A 498 0.37 -23.10 9.04
CA LEU A 498 -0.78 -23.94 9.35
C LEU A 498 -0.37 -25.04 10.34
N VAL A 499 0.64 -25.85 10.04
CA VAL A 499 1.06 -26.96 10.91
C VAL A 499 1.53 -26.48 12.28
N LYS A 500 2.28 -25.38 12.34
CA LYS A 500 2.86 -24.85 13.58
C LYS A 500 1.79 -24.28 14.52
N TYR A 501 0.74 -23.67 13.98
CA TYR A 501 -0.22 -22.85 14.72
C TYR A 501 -1.67 -23.36 14.72
N ILE A 502 -1.93 -24.54 14.16
CA ILE A 502 -3.28 -25.14 14.06
C ILE A 502 -3.96 -25.24 15.44
N ASP A 503 -5.27 -25.01 15.47
CA ASP A 503 -6.13 -25.10 16.67
C ASP A 503 -5.68 -24.21 17.85
N GLY A 504 -4.92 -23.15 17.54
CA GLY A 504 -4.39 -22.22 18.52
C GLY A 504 -3.17 -22.73 19.30
N ASN A 505 -2.57 -23.83 18.86
CA ASN A 505 -1.32 -24.35 19.38
C ASN A 505 -0.12 -23.51 18.93
N VAL A 506 1.03 -23.71 19.58
CA VAL A 506 2.35 -23.34 19.04
C VAL A 506 3.27 -24.53 19.17
N ARG A 507 3.69 -25.10 18.04
CA ARG A 507 4.69 -26.17 18.02
C ARG A 507 6.10 -25.57 18.03
N ASP A 508 6.94 -26.06 18.92
CA ASP A 508 8.37 -25.74 18.90
C ASP A 508 9.12 -26.54 17.82
N GLU A 509 10.44 -26.34 17.73
CA GLU A 509 11.29 -26.99 16.72
C GLU A 509 11.30 -28.53 16.82
N THR A 510 10.95 -29.10 17.98
CA THR A 510 10.83 -30.54 18.20
C THR A 510 9.42 -31.08 17.90
N GLY A 511 8.48 -30.19 17.57
CA GLY A 511 7.08 -30.52 17.33
C GLY A 511 6.22 -30.59 18.59
N LYS A 512 6.79 -30.29 19.77
CA LYS A 512 6.05 -30.28 21.04
C LYS A 512 5.05 -29.13 21.04
N VAL A 513 3.81 -29.46 21.40
CA VAL A 513 2.69 -28.52 21.47
C VAL A 513 2.81 -27.68 22.75
N ASN A 514 2.76 -26.37 22.58
CA ASN A 514 2.59 -25.40 23.63
C ASN A 514 1.26 -24.66 23.45
N HIS A 515 0.70 -24.15 24.56
CA HIS A 515 -0.51 -23.33 24.57
C HIS A 515 -0.16 -21.96 25.15
N PRO A 516 0.36 -21.03 24.33
CA PRO A 516 0.63 -19.68 24.79
C PRO A 516 -0.65 -19.06 25.36
N ARG A 517 -0.50 -18.46 26.53
CA ARG A 517 -1.57 -17.73 27.19
C ARG A 517 -1.84 -16.43 26.45
N TYR A 518 -3.06 -15.93 26.55
CA TYR A 518 -3.33 -14.54 26.16
C TYR A 518 -2.55 -13.57 27.05
N PRO A 519 -2.27 -12.34 26.58
CA PRO A 519 -1.74 -11.29 27.43
C PRO A 519 -2.64 -11.06 28.66
N ASP A 520 -2.04 -10.76 29.81
CA ASP A 520 -2.80 -10.52 31.05
C ASP A 520 -3.84 -9.39 30.89
N SER A 521 -3.55 -8.38 30.07
CA SER A 521 -4.51 -7.32 29.72
C SER A 521 -5.79 -7.88 29.08
N TRP A 522 -5.66 -8.89 28.22
CA TRP A 522 -6.79 -9.52 27.56
C TRP A 522 -7.59 -10.41 28.51
N TYR A 523 -6.92 -11.17 29.40
CA TYR A 523 -7.63 -11.91 30.46
C TYR A 523 -8.39 -10.99 31.40
N ARG A 524 -7.83 -9.82 31.74
CA ARG A 524 -8.54 -8.81 32.53
C ARG A 524 -9.78 -8.31 31.79
N HIS A 525 -9.69 -8.06 30.48
CA HIS A 525 -10.85 -7.66 29.68
C HIS A 525 -11.94 -8.74 29.67
N ILE A 526 -11.57 -10.01 29.44
CA ILE A 526 -12.49 -11.16 29.52
C ILE A 526 -13.16 -11.25 30.89
N ALA A 527 -12.38 -11.09 31.97
CA ALA A 527 -12.92 -11.14 33.33
C ALA A 527 -13.84 -9.96 33.66
N GLN A 528 -13.52 -8.76 33.17
CA GLN A 528 -14.32 -7.54 33.34
C GLN A 528 -15.66 -7.65 32.59
N ASP A 529 -15.63 -8.11 31.34
CA ASP A 529 -16.84 -8.27 30.52
C ASP A 529 -17.74 -9.40 31.03
N ALA A 530 -17.16 -10.58 31.32
CA ALA A 530 -17.93 -11.74 31.73
C ALA A 530 -18.34 -11.73 33.21
N GLY A 531 -17.63 -10.98 34.06
CA GLY A 531 -17.88 -10.90 35.49
C GLY A 531 -17.86 -12.26 36.20
N ALA A 532 -18.78 -12.45 37.14
CA ALA A 532 -18.86 -13.66 37.97
C ALA A 532 -19.17 -14.95 37.18
N ARG A 533 -19.66 -14.85 35.93
CA ARG A 533 -20.00 -16.00 35.09
C ARG A 533 -18.80 -16.91 34.80
N LEU A 534 -17.60 -16.35 34.72
CA LEU A 534 -16.35 -17.09 34.50
C LEU A 534 -15.53 -17.28 35.78
N ALA A 535 -15.99 -16.76 36.92
CA ALA A 535 -15.29 -16.94 38.18
C ALA A 535 -15.43 -18.39 38.66
N ILE A 536 -14.30 -19.04 38.98
CA ILE A 536 -14.31 -20.37 39.59
C ILE A 536 -14.83 -20.21 41.03
N PRO A 537 -15.85 -20.98 41.46
CA PRO A 537 -16.32 -20.95 42.85
C PRO A 537 -15.17 -21.24 43.81
N ALA A 538 -15.11 -20.54 44.94
CA ALA A 538 -14.14 -20.86 45.99
C ALA A 538 -14.27 -22.34 46.38
N GLU A 539 -13.14 -23.04 46.46
CA GLU A 539 -13.13 -24.40 47.02
C GLU A 539 -13.75 -24.36 48.41
N LYS A 540 -14.75 -25.22 48.65
CA LYS A 540 -15.23 -25.45 50.02
C LYS A 540 -14.06 -26.03 50.79
N THR A 541 -13.53 -25.29 51.76
CA THR A 541 -12.58 -25.83 52.73
C THR A 541 -13.16 -27.14 53.27
N PRO A 542 -12.45 -28.28 53.18
CA PRO A 542 -13.00 -29.54 53.65
C PRO A 542 -13.40 -29.38 55.12
N GLU A 543 -14.64 -29.74 55.44
CA GLU A 543 -15.10 -29.78 56.83
C GLU A 543 -14.11 -30.63 57.64
N PRO A 544 -13.68 -30.17 58.83
CA PRO A 544 -12.82 -30.97 59.68
C PRO A 544 -13.50 -32.32 59.91
N LYS A 545 -12.78 -33.42 59.61
CA LYS A 545 -13.29 -34.78 59.84
C LYS A 545 -13.85 -34.86 61.27
N PRO A 546 -15.06 -35.39 61.47
CA PRO A 546 -15.59 -35.60 62.81
C PRO A 546 -14.58 -36.42 63.62
N ALA A 547 -14.32 -35.97 64.85
CA ALA A 547 -13.40 -36.66 65.75
C ALA A 547 -13.82 -38.13 65.87
N PRO A 548 -12.85 -39.08 65.89
CA PRO A 548 -13.17 -40.50 66.05
C PRO A 548 -14.00 -40.71 67.32
N ALA A 549 -15.06 -41.51 67.20
CA ALA A 549 -15.93 -41.84 68.31
C ALA A 549 -15.13 -42.44 69.47
N PRO A 550 -15.45 -42.11 70.74
CA PRO A 550 -14.72 -42.62 71.89
C PRO A 550 -14.81 -44.15 71.94
N THR A 551 -13.66 -44.78 72.16
CA THR A 551 -13.50 -46.23 72.29
C THR A 551 -14.35 -46.75 73.47
N PRO A 552 -15.10 -47.86 73.31
CA PRO A 552 -15.87 -48.42 74.42
C PRO A 552 -14.95 -48.90 75.55
N PRO A 553 -15.41 -48.85 76.82
CA PRO A 553 -14.60 -49.27 77.96
C PRO A 553 -14.30 -50.78 77.91
N VAL A 554 -13.05 -51.11 78.24
CA VAL A 554 -12.52 -52.47 78.32
C VAL A 554 -13.18 -53.22 79.49
N ALA A 555 -13.73 -54.40 79.23
CA ALA A 555 -14.30 -55.27 80.26
C ALA A 555 -13.22 -55.84 81.19
N GLU A 556 -13.45 -55.75 82.50
CA GLU A 556 -12.57 -56.26 83.56
C GLU A 556 -12.40 -57.79 83.51
N GLN A 557 -11.14 -58.25 83.50
CA GLN A 557 -10.80 -59.66 83.72
C GLN A 557 -10.79 -59.98 85.23
N LYS A 558 -11.57 -61.00 85.63
CA LYS A 558 -11.52 -61.57 86.98
C LYS A 558 -10.33 -62.53 87.17
N PRO A 559 -9.75 -62.61 88.38
CA PRO A 559 -8.45 -63.24 88.63
C PRO A 559 -8.48 -64.78 88.71
N THR A 560 -7.33 -65.35 88.36
CA THR A 560 -6.93 -66.76 88.34
C THR A 560 -6.78 -67.39 89.72
N VAL A 561 -7.11 -68.68 89.84
CA VAL A 561 -6.72 -69.56 90.95
C VAL A 561 -6.24 -70.91 90.37
N ALA A 562 -4.96 -71.23 90.55
CA ALA A 562 -4.38 -72.60 90.50
C ALA A 562 -4.61 -73.28 91.88
N PRO A 563 -4.53 -74.62 92.11
CA PRO A 563 -3.38 -75.53 91.84
C PRO A 563 -3.84 -77.04 91.77
N PRO A 564 -3.16 -78.13 92.24
CA PRO A 564 -1.76 -78.35 92.67
C PRO A 564 -1.06 -79.65 92.16
N GLN A 565 0.28 -79.61 92.29
CA GLN A 565 1.35 -80.64 92.35
C GLN A 565 1.45 -81.75 91.30
#